data_AF-A0A817TBV0-F1
#
_entry.id   AF-A0A817TBV0-F1
#
_cell.length_a   1.000
_cell.length_b   1.000
_cell.length_c   1.000
_cell.angle_alpha   90.00
_cell.angle_beta   90.00
_cell.angle_gamma   90.00
#
_symmetry.space_group_name_H-M   'P 1'
#
loop_
_entity.id
_entity.type
_entity.pdbx_description
1 polymer ?
#
loop_
_entity_poly.entity_id
_entity_poly.type
_entity_poly.pdbx_seq_one_letter_code
_entity_poly.pdbx_strand_id
1 'polypeptide(L)'
;MSRTALALVLLLVLHIIIQQHSCQAVQSLDDFFPVGFPAGDTSIPRNDDESYWSIQLPYLFPYFDNNHRQIYQVNNGLFSFLGPISTYNPIEFPIANDQRLITPSWSDIDTRGSTTNSSDNCVYHHVYTRRDLNSTNLAASVLDKVTFFVGQYFPRKTNFQSSMVIVGTWHRVEYYNSKTDKLNTFQMVLATDESRRFAFFLYNDLQWTSPDQSNSWARQALMQAMVLLLRCIGITLKGPCFSSNNSNIICRFDKFGTAKGLILNEFQATCVSLLAAYADTVELSVSFGEGNSFNYSGRFTYMPTTNDMLTKEEIIIRKNGKKPKCLSFGRTLLNLNGNFLRRM
;
A
#
# COMPACT_ATOMS: atom_id res chain seq x y z
N MET A 1 -3.16 9.99 43.02
CA MET A 1 -3.34 8.62 42.49
C MET A 1 -2.51 7.64 43.31
N SER A 2 -2.94 6.38 43.44
CA SER A 2 -2.09 5.31 43.98
C SER A 2 -1.01 4.90 42.97
N ARG A 3 0.06 4.23 43.44
CA ARG A 3 1.06 3.62 42.55
C ARG A 3 0.44 2.61 41.57
N THR A 4 -0.58 1.87 42.00
CA THR A 4 -1.33 0.93 41.15
C THR A 4 -2.12 1.63 40.03
N ALA A 5 -2.77 2.76 40.31
CA ALA A 5 -3.47 3.52 39.29
C ALA A 5 -2.52 4.12 38.25
N LEU A 6 -1.34 4.59 38.66
CA LEU A 6 -0.33 5.11 37.73
C LEU A 6 0.25 4.01 36.83
N ALA A 7 0.49 2.81 37.39
CA ALA A 7 0.95 1.65 36.62
C ALA A 7 -0.11 1.18 35.59
N LEU A 8 -1.40 1.17 35.96
CA LEU A 8 -2.49 0.86 35.03
C LEU A 8 -2.60 1.86 33.87
N VAL A 9 -2.49 3.17 34.15
CA VAL A 9 -2.47 4.21 33.10
C VAL A 9 -1.26 4.04 32.19
N LEU A 10 -0.06 3.78 32.73
CA LEU A 10 1.14 3.54 31.92
C LEU A 10 1.02 2.27 31.06
N LEU A 11 0.43 1.19 31.57
CA LEU A 11 0.20 -0.05 30.81
C LEU A 11 -0.85 0.12 29.71
N LEU A 12 -1.89 0.93 29.95
CA LEU A 12 -2.90 1.29 28.95
C LEU A 12 -2.30 2.17 27.85
N VAL A 13 -1.56 3.24 28.21
CA VAL A 13 -0.86 4.10 27.25
C VAL A 13 0.15 3.29 26.43
N LEU A 14 0.90 2.39 27.06
CA LEU A 14 1.83 1.50 26.37
C LEU A 14 1.10 0.52 25.44
N HIS A 15 -0.06 -0.03 25.82
CA HIS A 15 -0.89 -0.85 24.93
C HIS A 15 -1.40 -0.06 23.71
N ILE A 16 -1.89 1.16 23.92
CA ILE A 16 -2.37 2.04 22.84
C ILE A 16 -1.23 2.37 21.87
N ILE A 17 -0.04 2.70 22.38
CA ILE A 17 1.17 2.94 21.56
C ILE A 17 1.59 1.66 20.81
N ILE A 18 1.54 0.49 21.45
CA ILE A 18 1.84 -0.79 20.80
C ILE A 18 0.83 -1.09 19.68
N GLN A 19 -0.46 -0.85 19.89
CA GLN A 19 -1.50 -1.01 18.86
C GLN A 19 -1.31 -0.01 17.71
N GLN A 20 -1.01 1.26 17.99
CA GLN A 20 -0.69 2.29 16.99
C GLN A 20 0.59 1.99 16.18
N HIS A 21 1.47 1.12 16.67
CA HIS A 21 2.67 0.66 15.96
C HIS A 21 2.55 -0.79 15.45
N SER A 22 1.40 -1.45 15.62
CA SER A 22 1.13 -2.80 15.11
C SER A 22 0.57 -2.72 13.70
N CYS A 23 1.42 -2.46 12.71
CA CYS A 23 0.95 -2.32 11.33
C CYS A 23 0.41 -3.66 10.79
N GLN A 24 -0.88 -3.68 10.46
CA GLN A 24 -1.54 -4.82 9.82
C GLN A 24 -1.04 -4.97 8.37
N ALA A 25 -0.95 -6.21 7.88
CA ALA A 25 -0.59 -6.49 6.48
C ALA A 25 -1.74 -6.25 5.47
N VAL A 26 -2.91 -5.90 6.00
CA VAL A 26 -4.19 -5.63 5.34
C VAL A 26 -4.83 -4.50 6.15
N GLN A 27 -5.21 -3.38 5.53
CA GLN A 27 -5.99 -2.34 6.21
C GLN A 27 -7.42 -2.82 6.46
N SER A 28 -8.02 -2.44 7.59
CA SER A 28 -9.47 -2.62 7.75
C SER A 28 -10.23 -1.73 6.75
N LEU A 29 -11.48 -2.09 6.45
CA LEU A 29 -12.41 -1.17 5.80
C LEU A 29 -12.68 0.08 6.66
N ASP A 30 -12.47 0.01 7.97
CA ASP A 30 -12.53 1.17 8.87
C ASP A 30 -11.36 2.17 8.67
N ASP A 31 -10.21 1.68 8.18
CA ASP A 31 -9.03 2.52 7.89
C ASP A 31 -9.17 3.27 6.56
N PHE A 32 -10.03 2.79 5.66
CA PHE A 32 -10.30 3.39 4.36
C PHE A 32 -10.96 4.78 4.48
N PHE A 33 -11.06 5.51 3.36
CA PHE A 33 -12.03 6.59 3.24
C PHE A 33 -13.42 6.01 3.00
N PRO A 34 -14.51 6.72 3.34
CA PRO A 34 -15.88 6.22 3.23
C PRO A 34 -16.18 5.60 1.85
N VAL A 35 -16.99 4.52 1.84
CA VAL A 35 -17.25 3.70 0.64
C VAL A 35 -18.74 3.48 0.42
N GLY A 36 -19.17 3.64 -0.83
CA GLY A 36 -20.46 3.19 -1.34
C GLY A 36 -21.62 4.14 -1.01
N PHE A 37 -22.84 3.72 -1.32
CA PHE A 37 -24.04 4.55 -1.19
C PHE A 37 -24.26 5.17 0.20
N PRO A 38 -23.93 4.53 1.36
CA PRO A 38 -24.02 5.17 2.67
C PRO A 38 -23.06 6.36 2.88
N ALA A 39 -21.97 6.44 2.11
CA ALA A 39 -21.07 7.59 2.06
C ALA A 39 -21.54 8.68 1.07
N GLY A 40 -22.58 8.41 0.27
CA GLY A 40 -23.01 9.24 -0.85
C GLY A 40 -22.24 9.00 -2.15
N ASP A 41 -21.45 7.93 -2.24
CA ASP A 41 -20.65 7.63 -3.43
C ASP A 41 -21.52 7.29 -4.65
N THR A 42 -21.06 7.72 -5.83
CA THR A 42 -21.60 7.30 -7.12
C THR A 42 -20.97 5.98 -7.56
N SER A 43 -21.78 4.96 -7.80
CA SER A 43 -21.33 3.74 -8.49
C SER A 43 -21.26 3.99 -9.99
N ILE A 44 -20.22 3.50 -10.66
CA ILE A 44 -20.23 3.37 -12.11
C ILE A 44 -21.08 2.14 -12.51
N PRO A 45 -21.63 2.08 -13.74
CA PRO A 45 -22.33 0.90 -14.25
C PRO A 45 -21.38 -0.30 -14.39
N ARG A 46 -21.91 -1.51 -14.17
CA ARG A 46 -21.17 -2.77 -14.29
C ARG A 46 -20.74 -3.03 -15.75
N ASN A 47 -19.45 -3.28 -15.96
CA ASN A 47 -18.82 -3.43 -17.28
C ASN A 47 -17.49 -4.23 -17.20
N ASP A 48 -16.84 -4.39 -18.35
CA ASP A 48 -15.50 -5.03 -18.48
C ASP A 48 -14.42 -3.91 -18.55
N ASP A 49 -14.37 -3.20 -19.67
CA ASP A 49 -13.24 -2.35 -20.04
C ASP A 49 -13.49 -0.84 -19.90
N GLU A 50 -14.72 -0.42 -19.66
CA GLU A 50 -15.15 0.94 -19.94
C GLU A 50 -14.71 1.96 -18.88
N SER A 51 -14.48 3.17 -19.35
CA SER A 51 -14.44 4.36 -18.50
C SER A 51 -15.83 4.89 -18.26
N TYR A 52 -16.10 5.30 -17.04
CA TYR A 52 -17.26 6.13 -16.75
C TYR A 52 -17.14 7.52 -17.39
N TRP A 53 -18.27 8.21 -17.50
CA TRP A 53 -18.35 9.60 -17.96
C TRP A 53 -17.43 10.52 -17.14
N SER A 54 -17.05 11.66 -17.72
CA SER A 54 -16.14 12.62 -17.10
C SER A 54 -16.67 13.12 -15.75
N ILE A 55 -15.97 12.77 -14.68
CA ILE A 55 -16.19 13.30 -13.33
C ILE A 55 -15.63 14.73 -13.33
N GLN A 56 -16.50 15.71 -13.14
CA GLN A 56 -16.14 17.13 -13.15
C GLN A 56 -15.53 17.53 -11.80
N LEU A 57 -14.44 18.31 -11.82
CA LEU A 57 -13.69 18.72 -10.64
C LEU A 57 -14.02 20.19 -10.29
N PRO A 58 -14.64 20.48 -9.13
CA PRO A 58 -15.01 21.84 -8.73
C PRO A 58 -13.83 22.78 -8.47
N TYR A 59 -12.62 22.24 -8.38
CA TYR A 59 -11.33 22.89 -8.13
C TYR A 59 -10.26 22.29 -9.05
N LEU A 60 -9.16 23.03 -9.27
CA LEU A 60 -8.07 22.58 -10.14
C LEU A 60 -7.28 21.42 -9.52
N PHE A 61 -7.02 20.36 -10.30
CA PHE A 61 -6.05 19.33 -9.93
C PHE A 61 -4.76 19.48 -10.76
N PRO A 62 -3.64 19.95 -10.19
CA PRO A 62 -2.39 20.17 -10.93
C PRO A 62 -1.65 18.84 -11.15
N TYR A 63 -1.64 18.29 -12.37
CA TYR A 63 -1.00 17.01 -12.68
C TYR A 63 -0.27 17.02 -14.02
N PHE A 64 0.95 16.45 -14.02
CA PHE A 64 2.01 16.76 -14.99
C PHE A 64 2.24 18.28 -15.10
N ASP A 65 2.18 18.82 -16.31
CA ASP A 65 2.44 20.19 -16.75
C ASP A 65 1.18 21.06 -16.83
N ASN A 66 0.01 20.52 -16.46
CA ASN A 66 -1.30 21.15 -16.64
C ASN A 66 -2.18 21.07 -15.38
N ASN A 67 -3.21 21.93 -15.35
CA ASN A 67 -4.24 21.94 -14.32
C ASN A 67 -5.54 21.37 -14.90
N HIS A 68 -6.04 20.29 -14.30
CA HIS A 68 -7.20 19.55 -14.80
C HIS A 68 -8.49 19.97 -14.10
N ARG A 69 -9.60 19.97 -14.85
CA ARG A 69 -10.98 20.20 -14.36
C ARG A 69 -11.90 18.99 -14.50
N GLN A 70 -11.37 17.87 -14.98
CA GLN A 70 -12.10 16.62 -15.15
C GLN A 70 -11.17 15.43 -14.91
N ILE A 71 -11.77 14.28 -14.59
CA ILE A 71 -11.09 12.99 -14.43
C ILE A 71 -12.05 11.88 -14.89
N TYR A 72 -11.53 10.76 -15.36
CA TYR A 72 -12.31 9.60 -15.81
C TYR A 72 -11.95 8.41 -14.93
N GLN A 73 -12.94 7.82 -14.25
CA GLN A 73 -12.76 6.56 -13.55
C GLN A 73 -12.87 5.41 -14.54
N VAL A 74 -11.86 4.55 -14.58
CA VAL A 74 -11.81 3.37 -15.45
C VAL A 74 -12.11 2.13 -14.62
N ASN A 75 -12.97 1.23 -15.13
CA ASN A 75 -13.33 -0.01 -14.44
C ASN A 75 -12.07 -0.80 -14.04
N ASN A 76 -11.11 -0.88 -14.97
CA ASN A 76 -9.79 -1.53 -14.85
C ASN A 76 -8.78 -0.86 -13.89
N GLY A 77 -9.23 -0.18 -12.83
CA GLY A 77 -8.39 0.14 -11.67
C GLY A 77 -7.57 1.43 -11.74
N LEU A 78 -7.99 2.42 -12.54
CA LEU A 78 -7.24 3.67 -12.71
C LEU A 78 -8.11 4.93 -12.86
N PHE A 79 -7.45 6.08 -12.74
CA PHE A 79 -7.96 7.38 -13.17
C PHE A 79 -7.18 7.87 -14.40
N SER A 80 -7.88 8.42 -15.38
CA SER A 80 -7.32 9.15 -16.53
C SER A 80 -7.71 10.63 -16.47
N PHE A 81 -6.84 11.52 -16.92
CA PHE A 81 -7.10 12.97 -16.95
C PHE A 81 -7.43 13.53 -18.35
N LEU A 82 -6.99 12.89 -19.43
CA LEU A 82 -7.13 13.42 -20.80
C LEU A 82 -8.32 12.86 -21.58
N GLY A 83 -8.90 11.73 -21.15
CA GLY A 83 -10.00 11.08 -21.86
C GLY A 83 -10.31 9.69 -21.30
N PRO A 84 -11.39 9.03 -21.76
CA PRO A 84 -11.67 7.65 -21.41
C PRO A 84 -10.58 6.71 -21.92
N ILE A 85 -10.30 5.66 -21.15
CA ILE A 85 -9.44 4.52 -21.49
C ILE A 85 -10.33 3.27 -21.55
N SER A 86 -10.08 2.39 -22.52
CA SER A 86 -10.80 1.12 -22.71
C SER A 86 -9.83 -0.04 -22.91
N THR A 87 -8.85 -0.16 -22.01
CA THR A 87 -7.75 -1.12 -22.15
C THR A 87 -7.49 -1.81 -20.82
N TYR A 88 -7.74 -3.12 -20.79
CA TYR A 88 -7.45 -4.03 -19.67
C TYR A 88 -5.95 -4.30 -19.50
N ASN A 89 -5.24 -4.58 -20.59
CA ASN A 89 -3.80 -4.86 -20.59
C ASN A 89 -2.98 -3.61 -20.23
N PRO A 90 -2.28 -3.58 -19.08
CA PRO A 90 -1.57 -2.38 -18.67
C PRO A 90 -0.32 -2.14 -19.52
N ILE A 91 -0.16 -0.90 -19.98
CA ILE A 91 0.94 -0.48 -20.86
C ILE A 91 2.14 -0.04 -20.02
N GLU A 92 3.37 -0.38 -20.46
CA GLU A 92 4.58 0.08 -19.79
C GLU A 92 4.76 1.60 -19.87
N PHE A 93 5.32 2.20 -18.83
CA PHE A 93 5.48 3.66 -18.73
C PHE A 93 6.87 4.10 -19.23
N PRO A 94 6.98 5.25 -19.93
CA PRO A 94 5.91 6.23 -20.20
C PRO A 94 4.96 5.76 -21.32
N ILE A 95 3.65 5.91 -21.10
CA ILE A 95 2.64 5.58 -22.12
C ILE A 95 2.75 6.57 -23.29
N ALA A 96 2.55 6.06 -24.50
CA ALA A 96 2.41 6.87 -25.71
C ALA A 96 1.28 7.93 -25.61
N ASN A 97 1.36 8.95 -26.45
CA ASN A 97 0.34 10.00 -26.59
C ASN A 97 0.09 10.84 -25.31
N ASP A 98 1.09 10.95 -24.43
CA ASP A 98 1.05 11.74 -23.18
C ASP A 98 -0.14 11.38 -22.28
N GLN A 99 -0.50 10.09 -22.16
CA GLN A 99 -1.59 9.66 -21.30
C GLN A 99 -1.27 9.90 -19.82
N ARG A 100 -1.90 10.93 -19.26
CA ARG A 100 -1.82 11.30 -17.84
C ARG A 100 -2.75 10.42 -17.04
N LEU A 101 -2.23 9.30 -16.53
CA LEU A 101 -2.95 8.31 -15.73
C LEU A 101 -2.39 8.24 -14.30
N ILE A 102 -3.20 7.83 -13.33
CA ILE A 102 -2.77 7.42 -11.98
C ILE A 102 -3.47 6.09 -11.65
N THR A 103 -2.73 5.09 -11.14
CA THR A 103 -3.31 3.79 -10.80
C THR A 103 -2.66 3.09 -9.59
N PRO A 104 -3.49 2.60 -8.63
CA PRO A 104 -3.09 1.68 -7.56
C PRO A 104 -3.09 0.20 -7.99
N SER A 105 -3.72 -0.16 -9.12
CA SER A 105 -3.71 -1.52 -9.69
C SER A 105 -4.46 -1.52 -11.04
N TRP A 106 -3.77 -1.24 -12.14
CA TRP A 106 -4.34 -1.40 -13.48
C TRP A 106 -4.43 -2.89 -13.76
N SER A 107 -5.64 -3.41 -13.99
CA SER A 107 -5.90 -4.84 -14.16
C SER A 107 -7.19 -5.08 -14.93
N ASP A 108 -7.31 -6.26 -15.52
CA ASP A 108 -8.48 -6.79 -16.22
C ASP A 108 -9.59 -7.16 -15.21
N ILE A 109 -10.47 -6.21 -14.91
CA ILE A 109 -11.50 -6.25 -13.86
C ILE A 109 -12.88 -6.45 -14.52
N ASP A 110 -13.67 -7.42 -14.06
CA ASP A 110 -15.02 -7.66 -14.61
C ASP A 110 -16.09 -7.38 -13.55
N THR A 111 -16.78 -6.23 -13.65
CA THR A 111 -17.86 -5.89 -12.70
C THR A 111 -19.22 -6.47 -13.10
N ARG A 112 -19.33 -7.22 -14.21
CA ARG A 112 -20.59 -7.85 -14.66
C ARG A 112 -20.97 -9.09 -13.85
N GLY A 113 -20.02 -9.65 -13.08
CA GLY A 113 -20.21 -10.85 -12.26
C GLY A 113 -21.34 -10.74 -11.23
N SER A 114 -22.05 -11.86 -11.02
CA SER A 114 -23.24 -11.91 -10.18
C SER A 114 -22.89 -12.18 -8.72
N THR A 115 -22.82 -11.12 -7.92
CA THR A 115 -22.54 -11.20 -6.48
C THR A 115 -23.80 -11.45 -5.63
N THR A 116 -23.61 -12.03 -4.44
CA THR A 116 -24.70 -12.23 -3.46
C THR A 116 -25.08 -10.95 -2.72
N ASN A 117 -24.13 -10.01 -2.56
CA ASN A 117 -24.38 -8.67 -2.05
C ASN A 117 -24.32 -7.66 -3.20
N SER A 118 -25.29 -6.74 -3.29
CA SER A 118 -25.32 -5.70 -4.32
C SER A 118 -24.20 -4.64 -4.19
N SER A 119 -23.54 -4.58 -3.04
CA SER A 119 -22.35 -3.75 -2.79
C SER A 119 -21.02 -4.40 -3.19
N ASP A 120 -21.01 -5.71 -3.45
CA ASP A 120 -19.81 -6.45 -3.88
C ASP A 120 -19.61 -6.33 -5.39
N ASN A 121 -18.36 -6.43 -5.86
CA ASN A 121 -17.97 -6.25 -7.26
C ASN A 121 -18.49 -4.94 -7.87
N CYS A 122 -18.26 -3.84 -7.14
CA CYS A 122 -18.70 -2.49 -7.49
C CYS A 122 -17.54 -1.50 -7.47
N VAL A 123 -17.60 -0.51 -8.35
CA VAL A 123 -16.59 0.55 -8.48
C VAL A 123 -17.27 1.89 -8.23
N TYR A 124 -16.78 2.62 -7.23
CA TYR A 124 -17.39 3.81 -6.64
C TYR A 124 -16.46 5.03 -6.76
N HIS A 125 -17.03 6.23 -6.83
CA HIS A 125 -16.28 7.47 -6.62
C HIS A 125 -17.06 8.55 -5.87
N HIS A 126 -16.30 9.49 -5.31
CA HIS A 126 -16.81 10.70 -4.65
C HIS A 126 -15.82 11.85 -4.84
N VAL A 127 -16.32 13.08 -5.04
CA VAL A 127 -15.50 14.30 -5.03
C VAL A 127 -15.93 15.17 -3.85
N TYR A 128 -15.18 15.09 -2.76
CA TYR A 128 -15.42 15.90 -1.56
C TYR A 128 -14.72 17.25 -1.68
N THR A 129 -15.38 18.35 -1.31
CA THR A 129 -14.78 19.69 -1.32
C THR A 129 -15.04 20.47 -0.04
N ARG A 130 -14.23 21.52 0.19
CA ARG A 130 -14.41 22.44 1.33
C ARG A 130 -15.68 23.32 1.23
N ARG A 131 -16.46 23.24 0.13
CA ARG A 131 -17.78 23.90 0.00
C ARG A 131 -18.95 23.02 0.45
N ASP A 132 -18.78 21.70 0.52
CA ASP A 132 -19.85 20.75 0.86
C ASP A 132 -20.08 20.61 2.38
N LEU A 133 -19.32 21.39 3.17
CA LEU A 133 -19.43 21.53 4.63
C LEU A 133 -20.85 21.93 5.10
N ASN A 134 -21.65 22.55 4.24
CA ASN A 134 -23.02 22.95 4.55
C ASN A 134 -24.03 21.78 4.58
N SER A 135 -23.62 20.52 4.38
CA SER A 135 -24.56 19.39 4.39
C SER A 135 -24.06 18.08 5.02
N THR A 136 -22.75 17.82 5.16
CA THR A 136 -22.27 16.69 5.99
C THR A 136 -20.99 16.98 6.76
N ASN A 137 -20.89 16.42 7.97
CA ASN A 137 -19.63 16.32 8.72
C ASN A 137 -18.61 15.38 8.03
N LEU A 138 -19.05 14.58 7.04
CA LEU A 138 -18.24 13.59 6.34
C LEU A 138 -17.23 14.25 5.38
N ALA A 139 -17.64 15.27 4.63
CA ALA A 139 -16.72 16.03 3.78
C ALA A 139 -15.61 16.69 4.60
N ALA A 140 -15.95 17.24 5.78
CA ALA A 140 -14.96 17.81 6.71
C ALA A 140 -13.92 16.75 7.14
N SER A 141 -14.38 15.61 7.65
CA SER A 141 -13.48 14.56 8.16
C SER A 141 -12.64 13.90 7.06
N VAL A 142 -13.13 13.79 5.83
CA VAL A 142 -12.35 13.32 4.68
C VAL A 142 -11.22 14.31 4.33
N LEU A 143 -11.53 15.60 4.19
CA LEU A 143 -10.52 16.62 3.86
C LEU A 143 -9.49 16.79 4.98
N ASP A 144 -9.90 16.68 6.24
CA ASP A 144 -9.01 16.78 7.39
C ASP A 144 -8.19 15.49 7.62
N LYS A 145 -8.73 14.28 7.35
CA LYS A 145 -7.98 13.00 7.36
C LYS A 145 -6.84 13.03 6.34
N VAL A 146 -7.08 13.52 5.12
CA VAL A 146 -6.01 13.72 4.13
C VAL A 146 -5.02 14.80 4.58
N THR A 147 -5.51 15.93 5.08
CA THR A 147 -4.64 17.02 5.57
C THR A 147 -3.71 16.54 6.68
N PHE A 148 -4.21 15.71 7.60
CA PHE A 148 -3.42 15.04 8.62
C PHE A 148 -2.39 14.08 8.01
N PHE A 149 -2.78 13.22 7.04
CA PHE A 149 -1.82 12.35 6.35
C PHE A 149 -0.71 13.13 5.63
N VAL A 150 -1.01 14.27 5.00
CA VAL A 150 0.04 15.13 4.43
C VAL A 150 0.98 15.66 5.51
N GLY A 151 0.44 16.15 6.63
CA GLY A 151 1.23 16.66 7.75
C GLY A 151 2.14 15.61 8.41
N GLN A 152 1.66 14.37 8.57
CA GLN A 152 2.43 13.27 9.17
C GLN A 152 3.51 12.73 8.21
N TYR A 153 3.10 12.35 6.99
CA TYR A 153 3.94 11.55 6.09
C TYR A 153 4.78 12.41 5.13
N PHE A 154 4.45 13.69 4.96
CA PHE A 154 5.19 14.62 4.12
C PHE A 154 5.65 15.86 4.92
N PRO A 155 6.48 15.71 5.97
CA PRO A 155 6.83 16.81 6.90
C PRO A 155 7.55 18.01 6.24
N ARG A 156 8.05 17.86 5.01
CA ARG A 156 8.59 18.96 4.18
C ARG A 156 7.51 19.73 3.40
N LYS A 157 6.22 19.44 3.61
CA LYS A 157 5.06 20.07 2.97
C LYS A 157 4.17 20.73 4.03
N THR A 158 4.77 21.63 4.80
CA THR A 158 4.10 22.46 5.81
C THR A 158 2.92 23.24 5.21
N ASN A 159 1.95 23.58 6.07
CA ASN A 159 0.80 24.43 5.73
C ASN A 159 0.01 23.93 4.50
N PHE A 160 -0.14 22.61 4.34
CA PHE A 160 -1.14 22.03 3.45
C PHE A 160 -2.50 21.98 4.15
N GLN A 161 -3.57 22.28 3.41
CA GLN A 161 -4.94 21.88 3.70
C GLN A 161 -5.61 21.53 2.38
N SER A 162 -6.31 20.40 2.29
CA SER A 162 -7.00 20.04 1.05
C SER A 162 -8.17 20.98 0.78
N SER A 163 -8.31 21.47 -0.46
CA SER A 163 -9.53 22.12 -0.96
C SER A 163 -10.49 21.12 -1.59
N MET A 164 -9.93 20.05 -2.18
CA MET A 164 -10.63 18.94 -2.83
C MET A 164 -9.97 17.60 -2.48
N VAL A 165 -10.78 16.55 -2.36
CA VAL A 165 -10.38 15.15 -2.26
C VAL A 165 -11.26 14.31 -3.19
N ILE A 166 -10.65 13.57 -4.11
CA ILE A 166 -11.30 12.63 -5.02
C ILE A 166 -11.03 11.23 -4.47
N VAL A 167 -12.08 10.48 -4.13
CA VAL A 167 -11.99 9.07 -3.74
C VAL A 167 -12.48 8.22 -4.91
N GLY A 168 -11.71 7.19 -5.28
CA GLY A 168 -12.14 6.11 -6.17
C GLY A 168 -11.90 4.77 -5.47
N THR A 169 -12.94 3.95 -5.32
CA THR A 169 -12.88 2.66 -4.61
C THR A 169 -13.30 1.52 -5.53
N TRP A 170 -12.47 0.48 -5.61
CA TRP A 170 -12.79 -0.79 -6.24
C TRP A 170 -13.08 -1.78 -5.12
N HIS A 171 -14.36 -2.07 -4.89
CA HIS A 171 -14.82 -2.83 -3.73
C HIS A 171 -15.17 -4.27 -4.10
N ARG A 172 -14.41 -5.23 -3.55
CA ARG A 172 -14.59 -6.68 -3.72
C ARG A 172 -14.75 -7.04 -5.21
N VAL A 173 -13.86 -6.51 -6.05
CA VAL A 173 -13.92 -6.65 -7.51
C VAL A 173 -13.36 -7.98 -8.00
N GLU A 174 -14.08 -8.55 -8.97
CA GLU A 174 -13.76 -9.80 -9.66
C GLU A 174 -12.78 -9.55 -10.82
N TYR A 175 -12.19 -10.63 -11.33
CA TYR A 175 -11.33 -10.60 -12.51
C TYR A 175 -12.04 -11.12 -13.76
N TYR A 176 -11.45 -10.81 -14.93
CA TYR A 176 -11.94 -11.16 -16.27
C TYR A 176 -12.71 -12.48 -16.37
N ASN A 177 -13.81 -12.48 -17.15
CA ASN A 177 -14.74 -13.60 -17.32
C ASN A 177 -15.49 -13.96 -16.02
N SER A 178 -15.90 -12.91 -15.28
CA SER A 178 -16.77 -12.92 -14.10
C SER A 178 -16.36 -13.96 -13.04
N LYS A 179 -15.11 -13.85 -12.60
CA LYS A 179 -14.44 -14.84 -11.74
C LYS A 179 -14.55 -14.47 -10.27
N THR A 180 -15.41 -15.21 -9.56
CA THR A 180 -15.80 -14.95 -8.17
C THR A 180 -14.93 -15.64 -7.10
N ASP A 181 -13.95 -16.48 -7.47
CA ASP A 181 -13.15 -17.25 -6.51
C ASP A 181 -12.07 -16.42 -5.79
N LYS A 182 -11.71 -15.25 -6.35
CA LYS A 182 -10.78 -14.28 -5.76
C LYS A 182 -11.28 -12.86 -5.97
N LEU A 183 -11.23 -12.04 -4.93
CA LEU A 183 -11.71 -10.66 -4.94
C LEU A 183 -10.60 -9.70 -4.50
N ASN A 184 -10.54 -8.53 -5.14
CA ASN A 184 -9.63 -7.44 -4.75
C ASN A 184 -10.40 -6.28 -4.12
N THR A 185 -9.83 -5.60 -3.12
CA THR A 185 -10.41 -4.36 -2.55
C THR A 185 -9.33 -3.32 -2.33
N PHE A 186 -9.40 -2.24 -3.10
CA PHE A 186 -8.43 -1.14 -3.06
C PHE A 186 -9.10 0.22 -3.32
N GLN A 187 -8.44 1.28 -2.88
CA GLN A 187 -8.92 2.64 -2.98
C GLN A 187 -7.78 3.59 -3.33
N MET A 188 -8.04 4.48 -4.27
CA MET A 188 -7.18 5.58 -4.65
C MET A 188 -7.82 6.89 -4.20
N VAL A 189 -7.08 7.67 -3.43
CA VAL A 189 -7.50 8.99 -2.99
C VAL A 189 -6.54 10.02 -3.55
N LEU A 190 -7.05 10.93 -4.38
CA LEU A 190 -6.29 12.05 -4.92
C LEU A 190 -6.68 13.32 -4.17
N ALA A 191 -5.72 14.17 -3.85
CA ALA A 191 -5.96 15.34 -3.03
C ALA A 191 -5.13 16.55 -3.46
N THR A 192 -5.70 17.74 -3.30
CA THR A 192 -5.07 18.98 -3.75
C THR A 192 -5.54 20.20 -2.95
N ASP A 193 -4.70 21.24 -2.96
CA ASP A 193 -5.01 22.61 -2.56
C ASP A 193 -4.96 23.58 -3.76
N GLU A 194 -5.20 23.05 -4.96
CA GLU A 194 -5.04 23.68 -6.28
C GLU A 194 -3.59 24.01 -6.69
N SER A 195 -2.60 23.90 -5.79
CA SER A 195 -1.17 24.14 -6.09
C SER A 195 -0.29 22.89 -5.94
N ARG A 196 -0.63 22.02 -4.98
CA ARG A 196 0.05 20.77 -4.62
C ARG A 196 -0.89 19.60 -4.91
N ARG A 197 -0.34 18.44 -5.26
CA ARG A 197 -1.09 17.20 -5.47
C ARG A 197 -0.48 16.02 -4.74
N PHE A 198 -1.33 15.21 -4.14
CA PHE A 198 -0.98 13.99 -3.42
C PHE A 198 -1.88 12.84 -3.90
N ALA A 199 -1.36 11.62 -3.85
CA ALA A 199 -2.15 10.40 -3.97
C ALA A 199 -1.93 9.51 -2.75
N PHE A 200 -2.96 8.78 -2.35
CA PHE A 200 -2.92 7.79 -1.28
C PHE A 200 -3.52 6.51 -1.85
N PHE A 201 -2.77 5.42 -1.77
CA PHE A 201 -3.25 4.11 -2.21
C PHE A 201 -3.47 3.23 -0.99
N LEU A 202 -4.71 2.79 -0.81
CA LEU A 202 -5.17 1.97 0.29
C LEU A 202 -5.53 0.59 -0.25
N TYR A 203 -5.10 -0.45 0.48
CA TYR A 203 -5.23 -1.84 0.07
C TYR A 203 -5.73 -2.65 1.26
N ASN A 204 -6.89 -3.26 1.09
CA ASN A 204 -7.45 -4.25 2.00
C ASN A 204 -6.99 -5.62 1.47
N ASP A 205 -7.90 -6.53 1.14
CA ASP A 205 -7.58 -7.82 0.56
C ASP A 205 -7.20 -7.67 -0.92
N LEU A 206 -6.13 -8.35 -1.32
CA LEU A 206 -5.64 -8.43 -2.70
C LEU A 206 -5.29 -9.89 -2.97
N GLN A 207 -6.25 -10.59 -3.55
CA GLN A 207 -6.19 -12.04 -3.78
C GLN A 207 -5.67 -12.39 -5.17
N TRP A 208 -5.71 -11.45 -6.12
CA TRP A 208 -5.32 -11.69 -7.52
C TRP A 208 -4.56 -10.52 -8.15
N THR A 209 -3.62 -10.83 -9.04
CA THR A 209 -2.86 -9.85 -9.86
C THR A 209 -2.70 -10.28 -11.32
N SER A 210 -3.31 -11.40 -11.71
CA SER A 210 -3.37 -11.89 -13.08
C SER A 210 -4.56 -12.86 -13.16
N PRO A 211 -5.49 -12.69 -14.13
CA PRO A 211 -6.66 -13.56 -14.27
C PRO A 211 -6.34 -15.04 -14.49
N ASP A 212 -5.31 -15.31 -15.29
CA ASP A 212 -5.02 -16.62 -15.86
C ASP A 212 -3.51 -16.71 -16.20
N GLN A 213 -3.01 -17.85 -16.70
CA GLN A 213 -1.61 -17.93 -17.18
C GLN A 213 -1.36 -17.22 -18.53
N SER A 214 -2.30 -16.37 -18.97
CA SER A 214 -2.08 -15.38 -20.02
C SER A 214 -1.10 -14.30 -19.53
N ASN A 215 -0.35 -13.69 -20.45
CA ASN A 215 0.69 -12.72 -20.10
C ASN A 215 0.13 -11.31 -19.74
N SER A 216 -1.05 -11.23 -19.12
CA SER A 216 -1.66 -10.01 -18.56
C SER A 216 -1.46 -9.98 -17.04
N TRP A 217 -1.21 -8.78 -16.50
CA TRP A 217 -0.56 -8.63 -15.20
C TRP A 217 -0.92 -7.29 -14.59
N ALA A 218 -1.19 -7.26 -13.29
CA ALA A 218 -1.57 -6.06 -12.56
C ALA A 218 -0.40 -5.09 -12.45
N ARG A 219 -0.62 -3.81 -12.74
CA ARG A 219 0.42 -2.78 -12.72
C ARG A 219 -0.02 -1.51 -12.01
N GLN A 220 0.75 -1.10 -11.01
CA GLN A 220 0.71 0.28 -10.55
C GLN A 220 1.53 1.14 -11.51
N ALA A 221 1.19 2.41 -11.64
CA ALA A 221 1.97 3.32 -12.46
C ALA A 221 1.78 4.78 -12.07
N LEU A 222 2.91 5.49 -12.04
CA LEU A 222 3.02 6.83 -11.50
C LEU A 222 4.18 7.57 -12.16
N MET A 223 3.90 8.77 -12.65
CA MET A 223 4.91 9.83 -12.74
C MET A 223 4.33 11.11 -12.10
N GLN A 224 5.20 11.89 -11.46
CA GLN A 224 4.93 13.26 -10.98
C GLN A 224 3.85 13.48 -9.87
N ALA A 225 3.41 12.46 -9.14
CA ALA A 225 2.60 12.61 -7.91
C ALA A 225 3.40 12.24 -6.65
N MET A 226 3.07 12.83 -5.50
CA MET A 226 3.61 12.42 -4.19
C MET A 226 2.67 11.37 -3.58
N VAL A 227 3.16 10.15 -3.33
CA VAL A 227 2.29 8.98 -3.11
C VAL A 227 2.59 8.20 -1.84
N LEU A 228 1.63 8.22 -0.90
CA LEU A 228 1.68 7.39 0.30
C LEU A 228 1.02 6.02 0.03
N LEU A 229 1.81 4.96 0.19
CA LEU A 229 1.30 3.59 0.21
C LEU A 229 0.90 3.26 1.65
N LEU A 230 -0.40 3.12 1.92
CA LEU A 230 -0.92 2.88 3.28
C LEU A 230 -0.91 1.39 3.69
N ARG A 231 -0.10 0.54 3.02
CA ARG A 231 0.02 -0.89 3.32
C ARG A 231 1.43 -1.21 3.83
N CYS A 232 1.51 -1.92 4.95
CA CYS A 232 2.73 -2.58 5.38
C CYS A 232 2.79 -4.01 4.81
N ILE A 233 3.97 -4.45 4.37
CA ILE A 233 4.18 -5.72 3.68
C ILE A 233 4.99 -6.66 4.59
N GLY A 234 4.58 -7.93 4.66
CA GLY A 234 5.31 -8.99 5.36
C GLY A 234 6.50 -9.47 4.53
N ILE A 235 7.67 -8.84 4.70
CA ILE A 235 8.90 -9.17 3.99
C ILE A 235 9.57 -10.41 4.58
N THR A 236 9.98 -11.36 3.73
CA THR A 236 10.65 -12.60 4.14
C THR A 236 12.16 -12.45 3.98
N LEU A 237 12.88 -12.44 5.10
CA LEU A 237 14.34 -12.38 5.11
C LEU A 237 14.94 -13.77 4.91
N LYS A 238 15.73 -13.94 3.83
CA LYS A 238 16.64 -15.08 3.68
C LYS A 238 18.04 -14.68 4.17
N GLY A 239 18.45 -15.23 5.31
CA GLY A 239 19.61 -14.77 6.08
C GLY A 239 20.71 -15.81 6.29
N PRO A 240 21.85 -15.40 6.88
CA PRO A 240 22.80 -16.34 7.48
C PRO A 240 22.12 -17.02 8.67
N CYS A 241 22.29 -18.34 8.78
CA CYS A 241 21.27 -19.18 9.40
C CYS A 241 20.86 -18.73 10.80
N PHE A 242 19.56 -18.53 10.97
CA PHE A 242 18.97 -17.97 12.17
C PHE A 242 19.08 -18.98 13.33
N SER A 243 19.52 -18.51 14.50
CA SER A 243 19.55 -19.33 15.71
C SER A 243 18.25 -19.14 16.50
N SER A 244 17.67 -20.24 16.97
CA SER A 244 16.53 -20.24 17.91
C SER A 244 16.80 -19.46 19.21
N ASN A 245 18.06 -19.19 19.53
CA ASN A 245 18.46 -18.45 20.73
C ASN A 245 18.33 -16.92 20.54
N ASN A 246 18.25 -16.44 19.30
CA ASN A 246 18.07 -15.02 18.99
C ASN A 246 16.58 -14.70 18.89
N SER A 247 15.84 -14.74 20.02
CA SER A 247 14.38 -14.55 20.05
C SER A 247 13.89 -13.23 19.41
N ASN A 248 14.73 -12.20 19.39
CA ASN A 248 14.44 -10.90 18.79
C ASN A 248 15.21 -10.68 17.48
N ILE A 249 14.51 -10.18 16.46
CA ILE A 249 15.08 -9.64 15.22
C ILE A 249 14.46 -8.26 14.97
N ILE A 250 15.27 -7.28 14.58
CA ILE A 250 14.83 -5.90 14.32
C ILE A 250 15.27 -5.47 12.93
N CYS A 251 14.32 -5.00 12.14
CA CYS A 251 14.49 -4.50 10.78
C CYS A 251 14.43 -2.97 10.76
N ARG A 252 15.48 -2.32 10.26
CA ARG A 252 15.58 -0.88 10.05
C ARG A 252 15.44 -0.56 8.57
N PHE A 253 14.43 0.22 8.21
CA PHE A 253 14.12 0.61 6.83
C PHE A 253 14.68 2.02 6.55
N ASP A 254 16.01 2.13 6.42
CA ASP A 254 16.72 3.43 6.32
C ASP A 254 16.18 4.45 7.35
N LYS A 255 15.62 5.57 6.87
CA LYS A 255 15.06 6.69 7.62
C LYS A 255 13.60 6.51 8.06
N PHE A 256 12.91 5.47 7.59
CA PHE A 256 11.50 5.22 7.95
C PHE A 256 11.34 4.64 9.37
N GLY A 257 12.42 4.11 9.96
CA GLY A 257 12.44 3.64 11.36
C GLY A 257 12.72 2.14 11.49
N THR A 258 12.30 1.54 12.61
CA THR A 258 12.54 0.13 12.95
C THR A 258 11.26 -0.64 13.27
N ALA A 259 11.08 -1.81 12.64
CA ALA A 259 10.06 -2.79 12.99
C ALA A 259 10.68 -4.00 13.71
N LYS A 260 9.90 -4.64 14.59
CA LYS A 260 10.21 -5.98 15.10
C LYS A 260 9.84 -7.03 14.06
N GLY A 261 10.55 -8.15 14.06
CA GLY A 261 10.23 -9.33 13.25
C GLY A 261 10.21 -10.61 14.07
N LEU A 262 10.00 -11.73 13.39
CA LEU A 262 9.95 -13.09 13.94
C LEU A 262 10.85 -14.01 13.14
N ILE A 263 11.59 -14.91 13.80
CA ILE A 263 12.27 -16.02 13.11
C ILE A 263 11.24 -17.11 12.82
N LEU A 264 11.16 -17.56 11.57
CA LEU A 264 10.24 -18.61 11.13
C LEU A 264 10.90 -19.99 11.17
N ASN A 265 12.16 -20.06 10.78
CA ASN A 265 13.03 -21.24 10.82
C ASN A 265 14.51 -20.79 10.68
N GLU A 266 15.45 -21.73 10.69
CA GLU A 266 16.88 -21.44 10.55
C GLU A 266 17.28 -20.78 9.21
N PHE A 267 16.41 -20.76 8.19
CA PHE A 267 16.68 -20.15 6.87
C PHE A 267 15.87 -18.87 6.60
N GLN A 268 14.77 -18.65 7.32
CA GLN A 268 13.83 -17.56 7.11
C GLN A 268 13.44 -16.85 8.41
N ALA A 269 13.42 -15.52 8.34
CA ALA A 269 12.72 -14.66 9.29
C ALA A 269 11.72 -13.78 8.52
N THR A 270 10.80 -13.13 9.24
CA THR A 270 9.84 -12.16 8.67
C THR A 270 9.89 -10.85 9.45
N CYS A 271 9.71 -9.74 8.74
CA CYS A 271 9.49 -8.42 9.31
C CYS A 271 8.30 -7.78 8.60
N VAL A 272 7.65 -6.82 9.26
CA VAL A 272 6.63 -5.98 8.65
C VAL A 272 7.30 -4.68 8.19
N SER A 273 7.08 -4.25 6.95
CA SER A 273 7.57 -2.95 6.46
C SER A 273 6.90 -1.79 7.21
N LEU A 274 7.48 -0.61 7.15
CA LEU A 274 6.86 0.61 7.66
C LEU A 274 6.12 1.33 6.53
N LEU A 275 5.26 2.29 6.86
CA LEU A 275 4.55 3.09 5.85
C LEU A 275 5.52 4.07 5.16
N ALA A 276 5.49 4.13 3.83
CA ALA A 276 6.36 4.99 3.04
C ALA A 276 5.59 5.97 2.15
N ALA A 277 5.98 7.24 2.24
CA ALA A 277 5.31 8.38 1.61
C ALA A 277 5.67 8.59 0.13
N TYR A 278 6.51 7.75 -0.46
CA TYR A 278 6.92 7.81 -1.87
C TYR A 278 7.66 6.53 -2.26
N ALA A 279 7.81 6.31 -3.57
CA ALA A 279 8.57 5.18 -4.11
C ALA A 279 10.09 5.34 -3.89
N ASP A 280 10.75 4.37 -3.27
CA ASP A 280 12.21 4.43 -2.98
C ASP A 280 12.84 3.04 -2.82
N THR A 281 14.14 2.92 -3.11
CA THR A 281 14.95 1.74 -2.76
C THR A 281 15.78 2.03 -1.52
N VAL A 282 15.31 1.56 -0.36
CA VAL A 282 16.00 1.77 0.93
C VAL A 282 17.00 0.66 1.23
N GLU A 283 18.02 0.99 2.04
CA GLU A 283 18.80 -0.03 2.74
C GLU A 283 17.97 -0.61 3.89
N LEU A 284 17.70 -1.92 3.80
CA LEU A 284 17.10 -2.69 4.89
C LEU A 284 18.22 -3.27 5.74
N SER A 285 18.50 -2.63 6.87
CA SER A 285 19.47 -3.09 7.85
C SER A 285 18.81 -4.00 8.89
N VAL A 286 19.46 -5.09 9.27
CA VAL A 286 18.92 -6.09 10.20
C VAL A 286 19.84 -6.31 11.40
N SER A 287 19.24 -6.26 12.59
CA SER A 287 19.87 -6.59 13.87
C SER A 287 19.31 -7.91 14.42
N PHE A 288 20.18 -8.72 15.01
CA PHE A 288 19.80 -9.89 15.81
C PHE A 288 19.96 -9.53 17.29
N GLY A 289 18.95 -9.80 18.10
CA GLY A 289 18.84 -9.23 19.46
C GLY A 289 18.11 -7.89 19.46
N GLU A 290 18.44 -7.03 20.43
CA GLU A 290 17.65 -5.85 20.81
C GLU A 290 17.89 -4.58 19.97
N GLY A 291 18.57 -4.68 18.82
CA GLY A 291 18.87 -3.52 17.95
C GLY A 291 20.24 -2.88 18.18
N ASN A 292 21.05 -3.41 19.10
CA ASN A 292 22.35 -2.82 19.48
C ASN A 292 23.41 -2.83 18.37
N SER A 293 23.28 -3.67 17.33
CA SER A 293 24.14 -3.61 16.14
C SER A 293 23.46 -4.17 14.89
N PHE A 294 23.63 -3.47 13.77
CA PHE A 294 22.99 -3.80 12.48
C PHE A 294 24.04 -4.36 11.51
N ASN A 295 24.41 -5.62 11.73
CA ASN A 295 25.55 -6.27 11.06
C ASN A 295 25.21 -6.91 9.70
N TYR A 296 23.97 -6.79 9.26
CA TYR A 296 23.47 -7.35 8.00
C TYR A 296 22.64 -6.31 7.28
N SER A 297 22.75 -6.20 5.96
CA SER A 297 21.85 -5.38 5.17
C SER A 297 21.46 -6.00 3.83
N GLY A 298 20.27 -5.64 3.36
CA GLY A 298 19.76 -5.89 2.02
C GLY A 298 19.22 -4.59 1.42
N ARG A 299 18.59 -4.69 0.25
CA ARG A 299 17.76 -3.61 -0.30
C ARG A 299 16.31 -4.04 -0.23
N PHE A 300 15.46 -3.10 0.13
CA PHE A 300 14.01 -3.22 0.06
C PHE A 300 13.50 -2.06 -0.79
N THR A 301 12.60 -2.32 -1.72
CA THR A 301 12.05 -1.26 -2.58
C THR A 301 10.60 -1.05 -2.21
N TYR A 302 10.28 0.14 -1.72
CA TYR A 302 8.92 0.63 -1.68
C TYR A 302 8.46 0.88 -3.12
N MET A 303 8.00 -0.19 -3.78
CA MET A 303 7.38 -0.09 -5.11
C MET A 303 5.91 0.28 -4.95
N PRO A 304 5.40 1.30 -5.66
CA PRO A 304 4.04 1.21 -6.16
C PRO A 304 4.08 0.05 -7.16
N THR A 305 3.45 -1.10 -6.86
CA THR A 305 3.83 -2.42 -7.40
C THR A 305 3.86 -2.49 -8.94
N THR A 306 5.02 -2.17 -9.48
CA THR A 306 5.43 -2.33 -10.87
C THR A 306 6.21 -3.63 -10.99
N ASN A 307 5.75 -4.51 -11.87
CA ASN A 307 6.45 -5.70 -12.36
C ASN A 307 6.54 -6.95 -11.45
N ASP A 308 6.45 -6.87 -10.12
CA ASP A 308 6.69 -8.06 -9.28
C ASP A 308 5.93 -8.12 -7.93
N MET A 309 5.80 -9.34 -7.41
CA MET A 309 5.54 -9.73 -6.00
C MET A 309 4.21 -9.31 -5.31
N LEU A 310 3.14 -10.08 -5.56
CA LEU A 310 2.26 -10.56 -4.46
C LEU A 310 2.77 -11.86 -3.82
N THR A 311 3.76 -12.52 -4.42
CA THR A 311 4.60 -13.49 -3.73
C THR A 311 5.37 -12.80 -2.59
N LYS A 312 5.65 -13.52 -1.50
CA LYS A 312 6.39 -12.98 -0.35
C LYS A 312 7.73 -12.39 -0.82
N GLU A 313 7.97 -11.10 -0.57
CA GLU A 313 9.22 -10.46 -0.95
C GLU A 313 10.41 -11.12 -0.23
N GLU A 314 11.27 -11.84 -0.98
CA GLU A 314 12.38 -12.61 -0.43
C GLU A 314 13.70 -11.84 -0.46
N ILE A 315 14.01 -11.15 0.64
CA ILE A 315 15.18 -10.28 0.73
C ILE A 315 16.39 -11.05 1.24
N ILE A 316 17.39 -11.23 0.37
CA ILE A 316 18.68 -11.86 0.73
C ILE A 316 19.59 -10.83 1.41
N ILE A 317 19.57 -10.81 2.75
CA ILE A 317 20.42 -9.94 3.56
C ILE A 317 21.89 -10.41 3.55
N ARG A 318 22.84 -9.47 3.72
CA ARG A 318 24.28 -9.70 3.54
C ARG A 318 25.12 -9.17 4.68
N LYS A 319 26.19 -9.88 5.04
CA LYS A 319 27.21 -9.42 6.00
C LYS A 319 28.40 -8.83 5.25
N ASN A 320 28.72 -7.57 5.50
CA ASN A 320 29.85 -6.87 4.87
C ASN A 320 29.88 -7.07 3.33
N GLY A 321 28.73 -6.90 2.66
CA GLY A 321 28.54 -7.06 1.21
C GLY A 321 28.52 -8.51 0.68
N LYS A 322 29.02 -9.49 1.43
CA LYS A 322 29.10 -10.91 1.01
C LYS A 322 27.74 -11.60 1.16
N LYS A 323 27.31 -12.35 0.12
CA LYS A 323 26.12 -13.23 0.20
C LYS A 323 26.36 -14.29 1.27
N PRO A 324 25.50 -14.44 2.30
CA PRO A 324 25.58 -15.56 3.20
C PRO A 324 25.14 -16.84 2.49
N LYS A 325 25.80 -17.94 2.80
CA LYS A 325 25.33 -19.29 2.48
C LYS A 325 25.17 -20.04 3.79
N CYS A 326 23.99 -20.60 4.01
CA CYS A 326 23.86 -21.73 4.91
C CYS A 326 24.47 -22.96 4.24
N LEU A 327 25.35 -23.65 4.94
CA LEU A 327 25.87 -24.95 4.53
C LEU A 327 25.30 -25.98 5.50
N SER A 328 24.45 -26.86 4.96
CA SER A 328 24.02 -28.08 5.65
C SER A 328 24.99 -29.20 5.30
N PHE A 329 25.47 -29.91 6.32
CA PHE A 329 26.30 -31.10 6.15
C PHE A 329 25.76 -32.22 7.05
N GLY A 330 25.05 -33.17 6.43
CA GLY A 330 24.26 -34.17 7.16
C GLY A 330 23.20 -33.50 8.06
N ARG A 331 23.27 -33.74 9.38
CA ARG A 331 22.40 -33.11 10.38
C ARG A 331 22.98 -31.82 11.01
N THR A 332 23.97 -31.20 10.38
CA THR A 332 24.73 -30.08 10.96
C THR A 332 24.49 -28.79 10.17
N LEU A 333 24.11 -27.72 10.89
CA LEU A 333 23.98 -26.37 10.34
C LEU A 333 25.17 -25.51 10.74
N LEU A 334 25.87 -24.97 9.74
CA LEU A 334 27.06 -24.12 9.91
C LEU A 334 26.79 -22.69 9.46
N ASN A 335 27.22 -21.72 10.27
CA ASN A 335 27.27 -20.31 9.86
C ASN A 335 28.58 -20.01 9.09
N LEU A 336 28.65 -18.85 8.43
CA LEU A 336 29.81 -18.38 7.65
C LEU A 336 31.16 -18.41 8.39
N ASN A 337 31.14 -18.36 9.73
CA ASN A 337 32.33 -18.40 10.58
C ASN A 337 32.82 -19.83 10.90
N GLY A 338 32.18 -20.88 10.36
CA GLY A 338 32.44 -22.28 10.73
C GLY A 338 31.81 -22.72 12.05
N ASN A 339 31.20 -21.80 12.80
CA ASN A 339 30.55 -22.09 14.07
C ASN A 339 29.28 -22.93 13.88
N PHE A 340 29.15 -23.99 14.70
CA PHE A 340 27.95 -24.81 14.81
C PHE A 340 26.78 -24.00 15.37
N LEU A 341 25.60 -24.12 14.74
CA LEU A 341 24.36 -23.52 15.25
C LEU A 341 23.45 -24.55 15.93
N ARG A 342 23.41 -25.78 15.40
CA ARG A 342 22.77 -26.94 16.03
C ARG A 342 23.23 -28.25 15.36
N ARG A 343 23.09 -29.35 16.09
CA ARG A 343 22.80 -30.67 15.50
C ARG A 343 21.27 -30.85 15.48
N MET A 344 20.76 -31.51 14.44
CA MET A 344 19.44 -32.15 14.39
C MET A 344 19.54 -33.66 14.69
#